data_AF-A0A2H0FU90-F1
#
_entry.id   AF-A0A2H0FU90-F1
#
_cell.length_a   1.000
_cell.length_b   1.000
_cell.length_c   1.000
_cell.angle_alpha   90.00
_cell.angle_beta   90.00
_cell.angle_gamma   90.00
#
_symmetry.space_group_name_H-M   'P 1'
#
loop_
_entity.id
_entity.type
_entity.pdbx_description
1 polymer ?
#
loop_
_entity_poly.entity_id
_entity_poly.type
_entity_poly.pdbx_seq_one_letter_code
_entity_poly.pdbx_strand_id
1 'polypeptide(L)'
;MQKNKISLALLGAGILTSALLTGCGGGGGGGSTAANILTPGAVLDGYLVGAKVCLDINANGKCDDGEPSDTTKAHGVYSLSSSAADAAKYSIVAEVTAATVDEDTNAVVAKPYILMSPPGAKSSSGQAYVTPLTTLMQNSMALNPNLKVVDAENEVKSQLGYAPDHAVSLLEDHVAKAEASADADYIRIRQISQVTARVIADNKEALDLAAKTANLAPLTSTIMQKAVADVAAQLANIQVVADAADNFDAKGVIKPAMDKVGTISAAKTAYSNSTVKTDLDKMQLAASATKVDALVTLKEGTYNFWVNTYTSTINNVTSTLYQLQRSASKVDTAGTQTSFKDEKYIPGQNINASTGWRPYASTDLVLVNGGWQSSADNNCTLESPLSDGSINFTCGVREAGNASFSVMPVDGLNVADYLEQPEAKDAYTPGAKFSAGAKIVKGTFKQSADFYRIGVWQDCGGWSGVNGNCNAVSMGWSGQNQSTGYIATLAQLLQITDPNLIGIGSSFYRLGVVFSGTSKTGVVGDSGAATFYTGALGGNLTTALPISGAWKVVSVGGQTLLMVEIPPAYKYLSSESMGSRTLFFAVENGVVRRGELTRKDSPETEMNYNSIAAQDMLNAFVVAKAAP
;
A
#
# COMPACT_ATOMS: atom_id res chain seq x y z
N MET A 1 61.58 -19.63 -32.07
CA MET A 1 60.32 -20.25 -32.55
C MET A 1 59.28 -19.12 -32.66
N GLN A 2 59.07 -18.55 -33.85
CA GLN A 2 58.01 -18.90 -34.83
C GLN A 2 56.59 -18.67 -34.25
N LYS A 3 55.85 -17.63 -34.66
CA LYS A 3 55.07 -17.47 -35.94
C LYS A 3 53.84 -18.41 -35.95
N ASN A 4 52.59 -17.99 -36.16
CA ASN A 4 51.97 -17.00 -37.09
C ASN A 4 50.88 -16.16 -36.37
N LYS A 5 50.41 -14.95 -36.76
CA LYS A 5 50.23 -14.20 -38.03
C LYS A 5 49.14 -14.69 -39.02
N ILE A 6 48.00 -14.00 -39.03
CA ILE A 6 47.26 -13.60 -40.26
C ILE A 6 46.94 -12.09 -40.13
N SER A 7 46.87 -11.35 -41.25
CA SER A 7 46.80 -9.87 -41.30
C SER A 7 46.02 -9.35 -42.52
N LEU A 8 45.80 -8.01 -42.56
CA LEU A 8 45.31 -7.12 -43.65
C LEU A 8 43.82 -7.26 -44.04
N ALA A 9 43.11 -6.25 -44.56
CA ALA A 9 43.36 -4.79 -44.75
C ALA A 9 42.01 -4.04 -44.49
N LEU A 10 41.85 -2.72 -44.22
CA LEU A 10 42.53 -1.45 -44.51
C LEU A 10 42.21 -0.79 -45.88
N LEU A 11 41.38 0.27 -45.86
CA LEU A 11 41.18 1.38 -46.83
C LEU A 11 39.99 2.24 -46.33
N GLY A 12 40.00 3.57 -46.26
CA GLY A 12 41.07 4.57 -46.42
C GLY A 12 40.50 6.01 -46.49
N ALA A 13 41.25 7.00 -45.98
CA ALA A 13 41.02 8.47 -46.06
C ALA A 13 39.68 9.05 -45.51
N GLY A 14 39.61 10.24 -44.91
CA GLY A 14 40.65 11.23 -44.56
C GLY A 14 40.20 12.66 -44.90
N ILE A 15 40.29 13.58 -43.93
CA ILE A 15 40.53 15.04 -44.12
C ILE A 15 40.78 15.66 -42.74
N LEU A 16 41.90 16.38 -42.60
CA LEU A 16 42.14 17.32 -41.51
C LEU A 16 41.64 18.70 -41.92
N THR A 17 41.07 19.45 -40.98
CA THR A 17 41.15 20.93 -41.00
C THR A 17 41.21 21.45 -39.57
N SER A 18 42.33 22.06 -39.20
CA SER A 18 42.53 22.76 -37.92
C SER A 18 43.30 24.05 -38.18
N ALA A 19 42.61 25.18 -38.05
CA ALA A 19 43.10 26.56 -38.12
C ALA A 19 41.93 27.48 -37.70
N LEU A 20 42.05 28.56 -36.94
CA LEU A 20 43.21 29.21 -36.28
C LEU A 20 42.72 29.99 -35.02
N LEU A 21 43.66 30.54 -34.26
CA LEU A 21 43.45 31.28 -33.00
C LEU A 21 42.85 32.71 -33.16
N THR A 22 42.51 33.28 -31.99
CA THR A 22 42.17 34.70 -31.63
C THR A 22 40.67 35.00 -31.47
N GLY A 23 40.19 35.65 -30.39
CA GLY A 23 40.83 36.04 -29.12
C GLY A 23 39.92 36.96 -28.27
N CYS A 24 40.25 37.15 -26.99
CA CYS A 24 39.76 38.18 -26.05
C CYS A 24 38.30 38.11 -25.52
N GLY A 25 38.18 37.98 -24.18
CA GLY A 25 37.51 38.98 -23.33
C GLY A 25 35.98 39.07 -23.32
N GLY A 26 35.34 38.49 -22.29
CA GLY A 26 33.93 38.73 -21.99
C GLY A 26 33.51 38.11 -20.65
N GLY A 27 33.78 38.79 -19.54
CA GLY A 27 33.35 38.33 -18.22
C GLY A 27 31.85 38.50 -18.04
N GLY A 28 31.14 37.40 -17.82
CA GLY A 28 29.73 37.39 -17.44
C GLY A 28 29.46 36.25 -16.47
N GLY A 29 28.93 36.56 -15.29
CA GLY A 29 28.60 35.58 -14.26
C GLY A 29 27.38 34.74 -14.65
N GLY A 30 27.58 33.78 -15.56
CA GLY A 30 26.58 32.80 -15.92
C GLY A 30 26.44 31.75 -14.83
N GLY A 31 25.57 32.03 -13.85
CA GLY A 31 24.98 30.94 -13.07
C GLY A 31 24.24 30.02 -14.03
N SER A 32 24.60 28.73 -14.07
CA SER A 32 23.98 27.77 -14.99
C SER A 32 22.50 27.60 -14.64
N THR A 33 21.64 28.37 -15.30
CA THR A 33 20.22 28.06 -15.40
C THR A 33 20.10 26.74 -16.15
N ALA A 34 19.67 25.68 -15.44
CA ALA A 34 19.39 24.40 -16.08
C ALA A 34 18.37 24.62 -17.21
N ALA A 35 18.65 24.10 -18.40
CA ALA A 35 17.75 24.26 -19.53
C ALA A 35 16.42 23.54 -19.25
N ASN A 36 15.29 24.22 -19.49
CA ASN A 36 13.99 23.58 -19.42
C ASN A 36 13.85 22.52 -20.51
N ILE A 37 13.21 21.42 -20.16
CA ILE A 37 12.80 20.36 -21.08
C ILE A 37 11.31 20.52 -21.40
N LEU A 38 10.89 19.97 -22.55
CA LEU A 38 9.48 19.78 -22.86
C LEU A 38 9.04 18.39 -22.40
N THR A 39 7.93 18.33 -21.68
CA THR A 39 7.24 17.09 -21.29
C THR A 39 5.93 17.00 -22.07
N PRO A 40 5.91 16.29 -23.22
CA PRO A 40 4.70 16.10 -24.01
C PRO A 40 3.81 15.04 -23.38
N GLY A 41 2.50 15.15 -23.61
CA GLY A 41 1.52 14.18 -23.14
C GLY A 41 0.14 14.40 -23.76
N ALA A 42 -0.83 13.60 -23.32
CA ALA A 42 -2.25 13.82 -23.59
C ALA A 42 -3.09 13.47 -22.36
N VAL A 43 -4.29 14.04 -22.26
CA VAL A 43 -5.27 13.73 -21.20
C VAL A 43 -6.34 12.80 -21.78
N LEU A 44 -6.51 11.61 -21.18
CA LEU A 44 -7.30 10.49 -21.72
C LEU A 44 -8.35 9.97 -20.71
N ASP A 45 -9.62 10.23 -21.00
CA ASP A 45 -10.82 9.49 -20.60
C ASP A 45 -11.36 8.81 -21.89
N GLY A 46 -11.96 9.61 -22.79
CA GLY A 46 -11.53 9.70 -24.20
C GLY A 46 -10.55 10.85 -24.40
N TYR A 47 -10.19 11.25 -25.63
CA TYR A 47 -9.30 12.42 -25.79
C TYR A 47 -9.99 13.71 -25.29
N LEU A 48 -9.42 14.35 -24.25
CA LEU A 48 -10.05 15.52 -23.61
C LEU A 48 -9.46 16.84 -24.11
N VAL A 49 -10.26 17.62 -24.85
CA VAL A 49 -9.89 18.91 -25.46
C VAL A 49 -10.33 20.09 -24.58
N GLY A 50 -9.44 21.04 -24.29
CA GLY A 50 -9.73 22.19 -23.44
C GLY A 50 -9.66 21.93 -21.93
N ALA A 51 -8.89 20.93 -21.49
CA ALA A 51 -8.52 20.75 -20.09
C ALA A 51 -7.27 21.60 -19.77
N LYS A 52 -7.20 22.21 -18.57
CA LYS A 52 -5.99 22.90 -18.10
C LYS A 52 -5.04 21.85 -17.51
N VAL A 53 -3.80 21.82 -17.95
CA VAL A 53 -2.78 20.86 -17.48
C VAL A 53 -1.63 21.62 -16.85
N CYS A 54 -1.08 21.12 -15.75
CA CYS A 54 0.02 21.75 -15.04
C CYS A 54 0.95 20.74 -14.35
N LEU A 55 2.15 21.20 -13.99
CA LEU A 55 3.04 20.53 -13.06
C LEU A 55 2.74 21.04 -11.64
N ASP A 56 2.23 20.17 -10.77
CA ASP A 56 1.78 20.47 -9.40
C ASP A 56 3.01 20.58 -8.46
N ILE A 57 3.61 21.77 -8.42
CA ILE A 57 4.84 22.07 -7.69
C ILE A 57 4.58 22.20 -6.19
N ASN A 58 3.37 22.62 -5.80
CA ASN A 58 2.99 22.78 -4.40
C ASN A 58 2.30 21.54 -3.78
N ALA A 59 2.01 20.51 -4.59
CA ALA A 59 1.39 19.24 -4.24
C ALA A 59 -0.06 19.37 -3.69
N ASN A 60 -0.84 20.35 -4.18
CA ASN A 60 -2.22 20.58 -3.75
C ASN A 60 -3.29 20.01 -4.71
N GLY A 61 -2.89 19.34 -5.80
CA GLY A 61 -3.80 18.69 -6.74
C GLY A 61 -4.65 19.66 -7.57
N LYS A 62 -4.19 20.90 -7.77
CA LYS A 62 -4.85 21.96 -8.54
C LYS A 62 -3.79 22.69 -9.38
N CYS A 63 -4.19 23.28 -10.50
CA CYS A 63 -3.32 24.12 -11.30
C CYS A 63 -3.36 25.57 -10.81
N ASP A 64 -2.32 26.00 -10.09
CA ASP A 64 -2.18 27.35 -9.54
C ASP A 64 -1.43 28.32 -10.46
N ASP A 65 -1.48 29.60 -10.11
CA ASP A 65 -0.78 30.66 -10.82
C ASP A 65 0.72 30.60 -10.54
N GLY A 66 1.53 30.59 -11.60
CA GLY A 66 2.99 30.47 -11.52
C GLY A 66 3.52 29.05 -11.77
N GLU A 67 2.65 28.05 -11.84
CA GLU A 67 3.02 26.68 -12.20
C GLU A 67 3.14 26.50 -13.73
N PRO A 68 4.13 25.70 -14.22
CA PRO A 68 4.22 25.31 -15.62
C PRO A 68 2.91 24.69 -16.08
N SER A 69 2.26 25.28 -17.08
CA SER A 69 0.93 24.88 -17.55
C SER A 69 0.73 25.03 -19.06
N ASP A 70 -0.22 24.26 -19.60
CA ASP A 70 -0.71 24.30 -21.00
C ASP A 70 -2.22 24.00 -21.00
N THR A 71 -2.88 24.10 -22.15
CA THR A 71 -4.28 23.68 -22.34
C THR A 71 -4.34 22.64 -23.45
N THR A 72 -5.06 21.54 -23.21
CA THR A 72 -5.14 20.44 -24.17
C THR A 72 -5.78 20.87 -25.48
N LYS A 73 -5.19 20.42 -26.59
CA LYS A 73 -5.65 20.66 -27.97
C LYS A 73 -6.38 19.40 -28.49
N ALA A 74 -6.65 19.34 -29.79
CA ALA A 74 -7.20 18.14 -30.44
C ALA A 74 -6.39 16.88 -30.08
N HIS A 75 -7.06 15.75 -29.92
CA HIS A 75 -6.48 14.50 -29.38
C HIS A 75 -5.88 14.66 -27.97
N GLY A 76 -6.44 15.58 -27.19
CA GLY A 76 -6.07 15.83 -25.78
C GLY A 76 -4.63 16.28 -25.55
N VAL A 77 -3.86 16.65 -26.58
CA VAL A 77 -2.41 16.83 -26.49
C VAL A 77 -2.01 18.12 -25.75
N TYR A 78 -0.95 18.03 -24.94
CA TYR A 78 -0.34 19.15 -24.23
C TYR A 78 1.20 19.03 -24.18
N SER A 79 1.90 20.11 -23.83
CA SER A 79 3.36 20.09 -23.61
C SER A 79 3.81 21.07 -22.51
N LEU A 80 4.21 20.55 -21.35
CA LEU A 80 4.73 21.37 -20.24
C LEU A 80 6.21 21.70 -20.41
N SER A 81 6.62 22.91 -20.02
CA SER A 81 8.01 23.38 -20.02
C SER A 81 8.51 23.59 -18.59
N SER A 82 9.43 22.75 -18.13
CA SER A 82 9.96 22.78 -16.75
C SER A 82 11.40 22.26 -16.69
N SER A 83 12.06 22.35 -15.53
CA SER A 83 13.38 21.71 -15.38
C SER A 83 13.23 20.18 -15.34
N ALA A 84 14.27 19.47 -15.76
CA ALA A 84 14.29 18.01 -15.70
C ALA A 84 14.17 17.46 -14.26
N ALA A 85 14.60 18.23 -13.25
CA ALA A 85 14.45 17.88 -11.85
C ALA A 85 12.99 18.02 -11.39
N ASP A 86 12.30 19.08 -11.80
CA ASP A 86 10.90 19.31 -11.43
C ASP A 86 9.98 18.29 -12.11
N ALA A 87 10.20 18.00 -13.41
CA ALA A 87 9.45 17.00 -14.16
C ALA A 87 9.61 15.56 -13.61
N ALA A 88 10.69 15.27 -12.89
CA ALA A 88 10.93 14.00 -12.21
C ALA A 88 10.41 13.97 -10.76
N LYS A 89 10.07 15.13 -10.18
CA LYS A 89 9.73 15.30 -8.76
C LYS A 89 8.24 15.53 -8.52
N TYR A 90 7.57 16.24 -9.41
CA TYR A 90 6.19 16.69 -9.22
C TYR A 90 5.22 15.96 -10.15
N SER A 91 3.98 15.77 -9.67
CA SER A 91 2.91 15.16 -10.46
C SER A 91 2.37 16.11 -11.51
N ILE A 92 1.82 15.55 -12.58
CA ILE A 92 1.04 16.32 -13.55
C ILE A 92 -0.42 16.27 -13.14
N VAL A 93 -1.10 17.41 -13.14
CA VAL A 93 -2.53 17.57 -12.84
C VAL A 93 -3.24 18.05 -14.09
N ALA A 94 -4.42 17.49 -14.38
CA ALA A 94 -5.32 17.97 -15.42
C ALA A 94 -6.70 18.31 -14.82
N GLU A 95 -7.07 19.59 -14.90
CA GLU A 95 -8.39 20.09 -14.50
C GLU A 95 -9.37 19.95 -15.68
N VAL A 96 -10.33 19.03 -15.54
CA VAL A 96 -11.40 18.78 -16.50
C VAL A 96 -12.64 19.55 -16.06
N THR A 97 -13.17 20.39 -16.94
CA THR A 97 -14.26 21.32 -16.64
C THR A 97 -15.48 21.04 -17.50
N ALA A 98 -16.62 21.68 -17.19
CA ALA A 98 -17.81 21.64 -18.03
C ALA A 98 -17.66 22.35 -19.41
N ALA A 99 -16.48 22.92 -19.69
CA ALA A 99 -16.11 23.44 -21.01
C ALA A 99 -15.15 22.49 -21.78
N THR A 100 -14.60 21.48 -21.11
CA THR A 100 -13.75 20.46 -21.74
C THR A 100 -14.61 19.53 -22.59
N VAL A 101 -14.19 19.26 -23.82
CA VAL A 101 -14.87 18.35 -24.77
C VAL A 101 -14.17 17.00 -24.74
N ASP A 102 -14.96 15.93 -24.64
CA ASP A 102 -14.50 14.56 -24.81
C ASP A 102 -14.75 14.12 -26.27
N GLU A 103 -13.68 13.73 -26.98
CA GLU A 103 -13.76 13.30 -28.39
C GLU A 103 -14.47 11.94 -28.55
N ASP A 104 -14.57 11.09 -27.52
CA ASP A 104 -15.34 9.84 -27.58
C ASP A 104 -16.84 10.15 -27.72
N THR A 105 -17.38 10.97 -26.80
CA THR A 105 -18.79 11.39 -26.84
C THR A 105 -19.09 12.53 -27.82
N ASN A 106 -18.07 13.26 -28.28
CA ASN A 106 -18.18 14.52 -29.04
C ASN A 106 -19.04 15.57 -28.31
N ALA A 107 -18.97 15.58 -26.98
CA ALA A 107 -19.77 16.44 -26.10
C ALA A 107 -18.90 17.06 -24.99
N VAL A 108 -19.41 18.11 -24.35
CA VAL A 108 -18.77 18.64 -23.14
C VAL A 108 -18.95 17.69 -21.95
N VAL A 109 -17.91 17.59 -21.12
CA VAL A 109 -17.92 16.75 -19.92
C VAL A 109 -18.99 17.24 -18.94
N ALA A 110 -19.90 16.35 -18.54
CA ALA A 110 -21.09 16.72 -17.77
C ALA A 110 -20.81 17.12 -16.30
N LYS A 111 -19.71 16.66 -15.71
CA LYS A 111 -19.30 16.96 -14.33
C LYS A 111 -17.80 17.22 -14.28
N PRO A 112 -17.34 18.35 -13.72
CA PRO A 112 -15.91 18.61 -13.55
C PRO A 112 -15.23 17.56 -12.67
N TYR A 113 -14.01 17.19 -13.04
CA TYR A 113 -13.15 16.30 -12.27
C TYR A 113 -11.68 16.65 -12.47
N ILE A 114 -10.79 16.01 -11.73
CA ILE A 114 -9.34 16.21 -11.85
C ILE A 114 -8.69 14.84 -12.08
N LEU A 115 -7.78 14.78 -13.04
CA LEU A 115 -6.93 13.62 -13.29
C LEU A 115 -5.48 13.95 -12.95
N MET A 116 -4.68 12.92 -12.66
CA MET A 116 -3.27 13.07 -12.31
C MET A 116 -2.40 12.03 -13.01
N SER A 117 -1.12 12.34 -13.21
CA SER A 117 -0.09 11.38 -13.58
C SER A 117 1.09 11.47 -12.60
N PRO A 118 1.70 10.35 -12.18
CA PRO A 118 2.77 10.38 -11.20
C PRO A 118 4.05 11.09 -11.68
N PRO A 119 4.88 11.61 -10.76
CA PRO A 119 6.20 12.15 -11.09
C PRO A 119 7.04 11.19 -11.94
N GLY A 120 7.55 11.68 -13.06
CA GLY A 120 8.39 10.89 -13.97
C GLY A 120 7.70 9.75 -14.72
N ALA A 121 6.37 9.57 -14.59
CA ALA A 121 5.64 8.53 -15.31
C ALA A 121 5.56 8.85 -16.82
N LYS A 122 6.03 7.91 -17.66
CA LYS A 122 6.12 8.06 -19.11
C LYS A 122 5.85 6.74 -19.83
N SER A 123 5.22 6.84 -20.99
CA SER A 123 5.09 5.75 -21.96
C SER A 123 6.43 5.30 -22.53
N SER A 124 6.42 4.19 -23.28
CA SER A 124 7.55 3.77 -24.13
C SER A 124 7.93 4.81 -25.20
N SER A 125 6.99 5.67 -25.62
CA SER A 125 7.24 6.83 -26.50
C SER A 125 7.75 8.08 -25.78
N GLY A 126 7.91 8.05 -24.45
CA GLY A 126 8.39 9.17 -23.63
C GLY A 126 7.33 10.24 -23.31
N GLN A 127 6.05 9.96 -23.56
CA GLN A 127 4.91 10.85 -23.30
C GLN A 127 4.35 10.62 -21.90
N ALA A 128 3.96 11.70 -21.21
CA ALA A 128 3.32 11.64 -19.90
C ALA A 128 1.78 11.67 -20.08
N TYR A 129 1.16 10.50 -20.20
CA TYR A 129 -0.31 10.44 -20.28
C TYR A 129 -0.94 10.70 -18.90
N VAL A 130 -2.06 11.43 -18.90
CA VAL A 130 -2.85 11.75 -17.71
C VAL A 130 -4.21 11.10 -17.88
N THR A 131 -4.48 10.04 -17.13
CA THR A 131 -5.66 9.18 -17.28
C THR A 131 -6.28 8.85 -15.91
N PRO A 132 -7.53 8.39 -15.86
CA PRO A 132 -8.14 7.81 -14.66
C PRO A 132 -7.28 6.71 -14.00
N LEU A 133 -6.54 5.93 -14.80
CA LEU A 133 -5.68 4.86 -14.29
C LEU A 133 -4.33 5.38 -13.79
N THR A 134 -3.72 6.38 -14.44
CA THR A 134 -2.54 7.05 -13.87
C THR A 134 -2.89 7.86 -12.62
N THR A 135 -4.17 8.28 -12.48
CA THR A 135 -4.68 8.92 -11.27
C THR A 135 -4.72 7.94 -10.10
N LEU A 136 -5.14 6.69 -10.34
CA LEU A 136 -5.03 5.60 -9.36
C LEU A 136 -3.56 5.32 -8.99
N MET A 137 -2.65 5.27 -9.97
CA MET A 137 -1.21 5.10 -9.71
C MET A 137 -0.65 6.25 -8.85
N GLN A 138 -1.04 7.49 -9.15
CA GLN A 138 -0.61 8.67 -8.38
C GLN A 138 -1.16 8.62 -6.95
N ASN A 139 -2.38 8.12 -6.75
CA ASN A 139 -2.92 7.90 -5.40
C ASN A 139 -2.14 6.82 -4.64
N SER A 140 -1.77 5.70 -5.27
CA SER A 140 -0.87 4.70 -4.67
C SER A 140 0.49 5.28 -4.29
N MET A 141 1.07 6.16 -5.13
CA MET A 141 2.34 6.86 -4.85
C MET A 141 2.19 7.99 -3.81
N ALA A 142 1.03 8.64 -3.70
CA ALA A 142 0.76 9.61 -2.63
C ALA A 142 0.63 8.93 -1.25
N LEU A 143 -0.03 7.76 -1.21
CA LEU A 143 -0.13 6.93 -0.01
C LEU A 143 1.20 6.27 0.37
N ASN A 144 2.05 5.98 -0.61
CA ASN A 144 3.41 5.48 -0.44
C ASN A 144 4.43 6.31 -1.26
N PRO A 145 4.98 7.40 -0.68
CA PRO A 145 5.89 8.32 -1.39
C PRO A 145 7.23 7.75 -1.89
N ASN A 146 7.51 6.47 -1.65
CA ASN A 146 8.70 5.78 -2.19
C ASN A 146 8.34 4.66 -3.18
N LEU A 147 7.04 4.43 -3.44
CA LEU A 147 6.57 3.51 -4.47
C LEU A 147 7.04 4.03 -5.83
N LYS A 148 7.73 3.19 -6.61
CA LYS A 148 8.19 3.58 -7.94
C LYS A 148 7.02 3.48 -8.92
N VAL A 149 7.09 4.23 -10.02
CA VAL A 149 6.07 4.22 -11.09
C VAL A 149 5.72 2.80 -11.54
N VAL A 150 6.71 1.93 -11.74
CA VAL A 150 6.50 0.52 -12.13
C VAL A 150 5.77 -0.30 -11.06
N ASP A 151 6.05 -0.07 -9.77
CA ASP A 151 5.41 -0.77 -8.67
C ASP A 151 3.97 -0.28 -8.48
N ALA A 152 3.71 1.01 -8.72
CA ALA A 152 2.38 1.61 -8.75
C ALA A 152 1.55 1.11 -9.95
N GLU A 153 2.16 0.98 -11.12
CA GLU A 153 1.53 0.40 -12.31
C GLU A 153 1.13 -1.06 -12.06
N ASN A 154 2.04 -1.86 -11.50
CA ASN A 154 1.79 -3.25 -11.12
C ASN A 154 0.70 -3.39 -10.06
N GLU A 155 0.64 -2.49 -9.08
CA GLU A 155 -0.40 -2.44 -8.06
C GLU A 155 -1.78 -2.16 -8.67
N VAL A 156 -1.90 -1.19 -9.57
CA VAL A 156 -3.17 -0.92 -10.27
C VAL A 156 -3.53 -2.07 -11.23
N LYS A 157 -2.56 -2.61 -12.00
CA LYS A 157 -2.77 -3.79 -12.86
C LYS A 157 -3.32 -4.99 -12.09
N SER A 158 -2.75 -5.28 -10.91
CA SER A 158 -3.23 -6.35 -10.02
C SER A 158 -4.67 -6.10 -9.55
N GLN A 159 -5.02 -4.86 -9.19
CA GLN A 159 -6.40 -4.52 -8.84
C GLN A 159 -7.35 -4.67 -10.04
N LEU A 160 -6.87 -4.43 -11.27
CA LEU A 160 -7.58 -4.64 -12.53
C LEU A 160 -7.63 -6.10 -13.01
N GLY A 161 -7.12 -7.06 -12.22
CA GLY A 161 -7.13 -8.49 -12.56
C GLY A 161 -6.03 -8.93 -13.53
N TYR A 162 -5.09 -8.06 -13.89
CA TYR A 162 -3.90 -8.43 -14.66
C TYR A 162 -2.76 -8.86 -13.73
N ALA A 163 -1.97 -9.84 -14.17
CA ALA A 163 -0.72 -10.16 -13.49
C ALA A 163 0.27 -8.97 -13.55
N PRO A 164 1.16 -8.78 -12.56
CA PRO A 164 2.16 -7.70 -12.59
C PRO A 164 3.02 -7.71 -13.87
N ASP A 165 3.43 -8.89 -14.32
CA ASP A 165 4.25 -9.14 -15.52
C ASP A 165 3.45 -9.18 -16.84
N HIS A 166 2.14 -8.90 -16.80
CA HIS A 166 1.30 -8.84 -18.00
C HIS A 166 1.78 -7.77 -18.99
N ALA A 167 1.65 -8.00 -20.30
CA ALA A 167 2.20 -7.11 -21.33
C ALA A 167 1.50 -5.74 -21.43
N VAL A 168 0.25 -5.63 -20.93
CA VAL A 168 -0.51 -4.37 -20.92
C VAL A 168 0.16 -3.32 -20.02
N SER A 169 0.20 -2.07 -20.48
CA SER A 169 0.70 -0.92 -19.73
C SER A 169 -0.39 0.14 -19.56
N LEU A 170 -0.44 0.73 -18.37
CA LEU A 170 -1.35 1.82 -18.01
C LEU A 170 -0.80 3.21 -18.37
N LEU A 171 0.48 3.25 -18.78
CA LEU A 171 1.23 4.44 -19.17
C LEU A 171 1.21 4.71 -20.68
N GLU A 172 0.48 3.91 -21.46
CA GLU A 172 0.37 4.04 -22.91
C GLU A 172 -0.93 4.75 -23.33
N ASP A 173 -1.00 5.21 -24.58
CA ASP A 173 -2.24 5.71 -25.17
C ASP A 173 -3.22 4.56 -25.41
N HIS A 174 -4.02 4.26 -24.39
CA HIS A 174 -4.99 3.17 -24.44
C HIS A 174 -6.13 3.42 -25.43
N VAL A 175 -6.40 4.67 -25.82
CA VAL A 175 -7.39 5.01 -26.85
C VAL A 175 -6.85 4.58 -28.21
N ALA A 176 -5.67 5.08 -28.59
CA ALA A 176 -5.00 4.71 -29.83
C ALA A 176 -4.69 3.20 -29.91
N LYS A 177 -4.29 2.56 -28.80
CA LYS A 177 -4.03 1.11 -28.77
C LYS A 177 -5.31 0.30 -28.98
N ALA A 178 -6.40 0.63 -28.28
CA ALA A 178 -7.68 -0.05 -28.46
C ALA A 178 -8.17 0.01 -29.92
N GLU A 179 -7.98 1.15 -30.58
CA GLU A 179 -8.40 1.37 -31.97
C GLU A 179 -7.46 0.76 -33.01
N ALA A 180 -6.14 0.84 -32.79
CA ALA A 180 -5.15 0.44 -33.81
C ALA A 180 -4.86 -1.07 -33.84
N SER A 181 -4.88 -1.76 -32.69
CA SER A 181 -4.54 -3.20 -32.63
C SER A 181 -5.73 -4.12 -32.38
N ALA A 182 -6.94 -3.59 -32.09
CA ALA A 182 -8.09 -4.36 -31.61
C ALA A 182 -7.73 -5.29 -30.44
N ASP A 183 -6.75 -4.86 -29.63
CA ASP A 183 -6.21 -5.62 -28.52
C ASP A 183 -7.22 -5.64 -27.38
N ALA A 184 -7.67 -6.83 -27.00
CA ALA A 184 -8.70 -7.03 -25.98
C ALA A 184 -8.32 -6.40 -24.64
N ASP A 185 -7.02 -6.39 -24.29
CA ASP A 185 -6.54 -5.78 -23.05
C ASP A 185 -6.68 -4.27 -23.10
N TYR A 186 -6.29 -3.63 -24.21
CA TYR A 186 -6.41 -2.17 -24.36
C TYR A 186 -7.85 -1.71 -24.55
N ILE A 187 -8.71 -2.49 -25.22
CA ILE A 187 -10.16 -2.26 -25.25
C ILE A 187 -10.72 -2.26 -23.82
N ARG A 188 -10.41 -3.30 -23.03
CA ARG A 188 -10.83 -3.41 -21.63
C ARG A 188 -10.28 -2.28 -20.77
N ILE A 189 -9.02 -1.90 -20.94
CA ILE A 189 -8.40 -0.75 -20.26
C ILE A 189 -9.13 0.56 -20.59
N ARG A 190 -9.51 0.81 -21.86
CA ARG A 190 -10.30 2.01 -22.23
C ARG A 190 -11.67 2.01 -21.54
N GLN A 191 -12.39 0.89 -21.56
CA GLN A 191 -13.71 0.77 -20.91
C GLN A 191 -13.61 1.00 -19.39
N ILE A 192 -12.61 0.40 -18.74
CA ILE A 192 -12.35 0.61 -17.31
C ILE A 192 -11.97 2.08 -17.05
N SER A 193 -11.13 2.69 -17.89
CA SER A 193 -10.73 4.10 -17.81
C SER A 193 -11.97 5.02 -17.81
N GLN A 194 -12.87 4.84 -18.79
CA GLN A 194 -14.11 5.63 -18.91
C GLN A 194 -15.03 5.50 -17.70
N VAL A 195 -15.26 4.27 -17.22
CA VAL A 195 -16.07 4.05 -16.00
C VAL A 195 -15.38 4.65 -14.78
N THR A 196 -14.05 4.56 -14.69
CA THR A 196 -13.23 5.13 -13.60
C THR A 196 -13.33 6.66 -13.59
N ALA A 197 -13.20 7.34 -14.73
CA ALA A 197 -13.39 8.79 -14.86
C ALA A 197 -14.75 9.23 -14.33
N ARG A 198 -15.80 8.51 -14.74
CA ARG A 198 -17.18 8.79 -14.32
C ARG A 198 -17.36 8.65 -12.81
N VAL A 199 -16.83 7.58 -12.20
CA VAL A 199 -16.92 7.36 -10.76
C VAL A 199 -16.08 8.40 -9.98
N ILE A 200 -14.90 8.80 -10.48
CA ILE A 200 -14.14 9.93 -9.91
C ILE A 200 -15.00 11.21 -9.89
N ALA A 201 -15.66 11.54 -11.00
CA ALA A 201 -16.50 12.74 -11.13
C ALA A 201 -17.73 12.71 -10.21
N ASP A 202 -18.43 11.57 -10.15
CA ASP A 202 -19.61 11.39 -9.30
C ASP A 202 -19.23 11.38 -7.79
N ASN A 203 -18.11 10.77 -7.41
CA ASN A 203 -17.58 10.81 -6.04
C ASN A 203 -17.11 12.22 -5.65
N LYS A 204 -16.41 12.93 -6.54
CA LYS A 204 -15.95 14.31 -6.28
C LYS A 204 -17.12 15.25 -6.02
N GLU A 205 -18.18 15.20 -6.83
CA GLU A 205 -19.38 16.01 -6.62
C GLU A 205 -20.04 15.74 -5.24
N ALA A 206 -20.14 14.46 -4.86
CA ALA A 206 -20.69 14.06 -3.57
C ALA A 206 -19.84 14.54 -2.38
N LEU A 207 -18.52 14.42 -2.48
CA LEU A 207 -17.57 14.87 -1.46
C LEU A 207 -17.50 16.40 -1.37
N ASP A 208 -17.52 17.13 -2.50
CA ASP A 208 -17.60 18.59 -2.54
C ASP A 208 -18.89 19.09 -1.85
N LEU A 209 -20.02 18.39 -2.03
CA LEU A 209 -21.27 18.72 -1.36
C LEU A 209 -21.20 18.44 0.14
N ALA A 210 -20.72 17.26 0.54
CA ALA A 210 -20.60 16.87 1.94
C ALA A 210 -19.61 17.76 2.71
N ALA A 211 -18.47 18.12 2.12
CA ALA A 211 -17.49 19.03 2.71
C ALA A 211 -18.10 20.44 2.95
N LYS A 212 -18.87 20.96 2.00
CA LYS A 212 -19.63 22.22 2.16
C LYS A 212 -20.65 22.11 3.29
N THR A 213 -21.43 21.02 3.37
CA THR A 213 -22.40 20.80 4.45
C THR A 213 -21.73 20.66 5.83
N ALA A 214 -20.52 20.09 5.88
CA ALA A 214 -19.74 19.95 7.10
C ALA A 214 -18.93 21.22 7.49
N ASN A 215 -19.07 22.32 6.75
CA ASN A 215 -18.28 23.57 6.91
C ASN A 215 -16.76 23.34 6.91
N LEU A 216 -16.28 22.36 6.16
CA LEU A 216 -14.85 22.13 5.97
C LEU A 216 -14.33 23.12 4.92
N ALA A 217 -13.17 23.73 5.17
CA ALA A 217 -12.42 24.38 4.12
C ALA A 217 -11.95 23.28 3.15
N PRO A 218 -12.42 23.25 1.89
CA PRO A 218 -12.10 22.14 1.00
C PRO A 218 -10.65 22.26 0.53
N LEU A 219 -9.76 21.42 1.08
CA LEU A 219 -8.53 21.09 0.37
C LEU A 219 -8.88 20.21 -0.82
N THR A 220 -8.71 20.76 -2.02
CA THR A 220 -8.99 20.07 -3.30
C THR A 220 -8.24 18.74 -3.38
N SER A 221 -6.96 18.70 -3.00
CA SER A 221 -6.17 17.47 -2.88
C SER A 221 -6.81 16.42 -1.99
N THR A 222 -7.25 16.77 -0.79
CA THR A 222 -7.85 15.84 0.17
C THR A 222 -9.16 15.22 -0.37
N ILE A 223 -10.01 16.04 -0.99
CA ILE A 223 -11.25 15.58 -1.63
C ILE A 223 -10.92 14.67 -2.84
N MET A 224 -9.94 15.04 -3.66
CA MET A 224 -9.52 14.23 -4.80
C MET A 224 -8.92 12.88 -4.36
N GLN A 225 -8.03 12.86 -3.38
CA GLN A 225 -7.48 11.63 -2.82
C GLN A 225 -8.60 10.73 -2.25
N LYS A 226 -9.61 11.29 -1.56
CA LYS A 226 -10.75 10.50 -1.07
C LYS A 226 -11.59 9.93 -2.22
N ALA A 227 -11.89 10.74 -3.23
CA ALA A 227 -12.63 10.29 -4.41
C ALA A 227 -11.92 9.13 -5.13
N VAL A 228 -10.59 9.22 -5.29
CA VAL A 228 -9.76 8.20 -5.94
C VAL A 228 -9.57 6.96 -5.05
N ALA A 229 -9.47 7.11 -3.74
CA ALA A 229 -9.47 5.99 -2.79
C ALA A 229 -10.80 5.22 -2.81
N ASP A 230 -11.93 5.92 -2.89
CA ASP A 230 -13.25 5.30 -3.01
C ASP A 230 -13.43 4.58 -4.37
N VAL A 231 -12.87 5.13 -5.44
CA VAL A 231 -12.80 4.48 -6.77
C VAL A 231 -11.95 3.21 -6.71
N ALA A 232 -10.78 3.25 -6.07
CA ALA A 232 -9.92 2.08 -5.89
C ALA A 232 -10.62 0.97 -5.08
N ALA A 233 -11.35 1.33 -4.02
CA ALA A 233 -12.17 0.39 -3.24
C ALA A 233 -13.34 -0.20 -4.04
N GLN A 234 -13.86 0.52 -5.04
CA GLN A 234 -14.93 0.08 -5.93
C GLN A 234 -14.44 -0.60 -7.22
N LEU A 235 -13.13 -0.75 -7.41
CA LEU A 235 -12.53 -1.10 -8.71
C LEU A 235 -12.93 -2.49 -9.23
N ALA A 236 -13.28 -3.43 -8.34
CA ALA A 236 -13.86 -4.71 -8.72
C ALA A 236 -15.29 -4.58 -9.29
N ASN A 237 -16.11 -3.67 -8.76
CA ASN A 237 -17.45 -3.40 -9.29
C ASN A 237 -17.37 -2.65 -10.62
N ILE A 238 -16.40 -1.74 -10.76
CA ILE A 238 -16.08 -1.04 -12.01
C ILE A 238 -15.73 -2.04 -13.11
N GLN A 239 -14.87 -3.03 -12.80
CA GLN A 239 -14.56 -4.12 -13.73
C GLN A 239 -15.78 -4.93 -14.13
N VAL A 240 -16.64 -5.34 -13.18
CA VAL A 240 -17.90 -6.06 -13.52
C VAL A 240 -18.80 -5.25 -14.46
N VAL A 241 -18.79 -3.91 -14.40
CA VAL A 241 -19.54 -3.06 -15.33
C VAL A 241 -18.85 -2.91 -16.69
N ALA A 242 -17.52 -2.82 -16.74
CA ALA A 242 -16.76 -2.80 -17.99
C ALA A 242 -16.83 -4.16 -18.72
N ASP A 243 -16.65 -5.26 -18.00
CA ASP A 243 -16.57 -6.63 -18.52
C ASP A 243 -17.94 -7.18 -18.95
N ALA A 244 -19.05 -6.65 -18.40
CA ALA A 244 -20.41 -7.01 -18.80
C ALA A 244 -20.93 -6.26 -20.04
N ALA A 245 -20.06 -5.53 -20.75
CA ALA A 245 -20.46 -4.57 -21.78
C ALA A 245 -20.45 -5.12 -23.22
N ASP A 246 -21.31 -6.13 -23.49
CA ASP A 246 -21.69 -6.54 -24.86
C ASP A 246 -22.46 -5.43 -25.64
N ASN A 247 -22.65 -4.24 -25.05
CA ASN A 247 -23.48 -3.15 -25.57
C ASN A 247 -22.83 -1.76 -25.41
N PHE A 248 -21.58 -1.62 -25.90
CA PHE A 248 -21.11 -0.32 -26.38
C PHE A 248 -21.59 -0.12 -27.82
N ASP A 249 -22.08 1.08 -28.16
CA ASP A 249 -22.27 1.42 -29.57
C ASP A 249 -20.92 1.68 -30.25
N ALA A 250 -20.91 1.79 -31.58
CA ALA A 250 -19.70 2.08 -32.36
C ALA A 250 -19.10 3.50 -32.12
N LYS A 251 -19.51 4.18 -31.05
CA LYS A 251 -19.05 5.50 -30.59
C LYS A 251 -18.68 5.52 -29.10
N GLY A 252 -18.58 4.37 -28.44
CA GLY A 252 -18.11 4.31 -27.05
C GLY A 252 -19.12 4.79 -25.98
N VAL A 253 -20.42 4.94 -26.30
CA VAL A 253 -21.36 5.56 -25.35
C VAL A 253 -22.04 4.56 -24.40
N ILE A 254 -21.75 4.68 -23.10
CA ILE A 254 -22.21 3.81 -21.99
C ILE A 254 -23.69 4.02 -21.60
N LYS A 255 -24.67 3.98 -22.52
CA LYS A 255 -26.08 4.18 -22.10
C LYS A 255 -26.64 3.09 -21.16
N PRO A 256 -26.49 1.77 -21.42
CA PRO A 256 -27.07 0.75 -20.56
C PRO A 256 -26.27 0.50 -19.26
N ALA A 257 -24.96 0.68 -19.28
CA ALA A 257 -24.11 0.46 -18.10
C ALA A 257 -24.15 1.65 -17.12
N MET A 258 -24.56 2.86 -17.54
CA MET A 258 -24.77 4.01 -16.65
C MET A 258 -25.83 3.76 -15.57
N ASP A 259 -26.88 2.99 -15.85
CA ASP A 259 -27.86 2.59 -14.81
C ASP A 259 -27.21 1.72 -13.72
N LYS A 260 -26.17 0.94 -14.06
CA LYS A 260 -25.34 0.20 -13.10
C LYS A 260 -24.28 1.06 -12.43
N VAL A 261 -23.70 2.07 -13.09
CA VAL A 261 -22.84 3.07 -12.44
C VAL A 261 -23.64 3.87 -11.39
N GLY A 262 -24.93 4.10 -11.64
CA GLY A 262 -25.89 4.59 -10.63
C GLY A 262 -25.98 3.70 -9.39
N THR A 263 -25.82 2.38 -9.52
CA THR A 263 -25.75 1.44 -8.38
C THR A 263 -24.37 1.28 -7.75
N ILE A 264 -23.26 1.48 -8.48
CA ILE A 264 -21.91 1.58 -7.90
C ILE A 264 -21.82 2.84 -7.03
N SER A 265 -22.24 3.97 -7.59
CA SER A 265 -22.34 5.24 -6.88
C SER A 265 -23.49 5.30 -5.88
N ALA A 266 -24.40 4.30 -5.80
CA ALA A 266 -25.45 4.21 -4.78
C ALA A 266 -24.92 3.96 -3.36
N ALA A 267 -23.60 3.78 -3.19
CA ALA A 267 -22.90 4.09 -1.94
C ALA A 267 -23.10 5.56 -1.48
N LYS A 268 -23.77 6.41 -2.27
CA LYS A 268 -24.27 7.76 -1.96
C LYS A 268 -24.95 7.89 -0.59
N THR A 269 -25.58 6.83 -0.08
CA THR A 269 -26.21 6.78 1.26
C THR A 269 -25.22 6.57 2.42
N ALA A 270 -23.95 6.25 2.15
CA ALA A 270 -22.91 6.05 3.17
C ALA A 270 -22.16 7.35 3.56
N TYR A 271 -22.23 8.40 2.74
CA TYR A 271 -21.65 9.71 3.05
C TYR A 271 -22.49 10.46 4.10
N SER A 272 -22.48 9.97 5.35
CA SER A 272 -22.96 10.74 6.48
C SER A 272 -22.02 11.93 6.73
N ASN A 273 -22.57 13.11 7.09
CA ASN A 273 -21.76 14.31 7.34
C ASN A 273 -20.65 14.05 8.38
N SER A 274 -20.90 13.18 9.37
CA SER A 274 -19.92 12.75 10.36
C SER A 274 -18.80 11.89 9.78
N THR A 275 -19.13 10.86 8.98
CA THR A 275 -18.12 9.94 8.41
C THR A 275 -17.22 10.68 7.42
N VAL A 276 -17.80 11.47 6.51
CA VAL A 276 -17.03 12.26 5.54
C VAL A 276 -16.12 13.24 6.24
N LYS A 277 -16.59 13.89 7.32
CA LYS A 277 -15.75 14.77 8.11
C LYS A 277 -14.58 14.03 8.77
N THR A 278 -14.82 12.90 9.43
CA THR A 278 -13.75 12.11 10.05
C THR A 278 -12.72 11.63 9.02
N ASP A 279 -13.14 11.18 7.84
CA ASP A 279 -12.23 10.76 6.77
C ASP A 279 -11.41 11.92 6.21
N LEU A 280 -12.04 13.06 5.91
CA LEU A 280 -11.33 14.24 5.41
C LEU A 280 -10.39 14.84 6.48
N ASP A 281 -10.80 14.88 7.74
CA ASP A 281 -9.94 15.31 8.86
C ASP A 281 -8.71 14.39 9.03
N LYS A 282 -8.87 13.08 8.85
CA LYS A 282 -7.76 12.10 8.87
C LYS A 282 -6.78 12.31 7.72
N MET A 283 -7.29 12.54 6.52
CA MET A 283 -6.45 12.76 5.33
C MET A 283 -5.75 14.12 5.39
N GLN A 284 -6.43 15.16 5.91
CA GLN A 284 -5.84 16.45 6.28
C GLN A 284 -4.70 16.29 7.30
N LEU A 285 -4.92 15.47 8.34
CA LEU A 285 -3.91 15.17 9.34
C LEU A 285 -2.70 14.45 8.73
N ALA A 286 -2.93 13.45 7.87
CA ALA A 286 -1.88 12.74 7.15
C ALA A 286 -1.04 13.68 6.27
N ALA A 287 -1.67 14.64 5.58
CA ALA A 287 -0.98 15.68 4.81
C ALA A 287 -0.20 16.68 5.70
N SER A 288 -0.58 16.83 6.97
CA SER A 288 0.13 17.69 7.94
C SER A 288 1.36 17.03 8.59
N ALA A 289 1.71 15.80 8.21
CA ALA A 289 2.82 15.05 8.80
C ALA A 289 4.17 15.76 8.58
N THR A 290 4.87 16.05 9.67
CA THR A 290 6.19 16.74 9.64
C THR A 290 7.31 15.77 9.96
N LYS A 291 8.39 15.75 9.16
CA LYS A 291 9.55 14.89 9.41
C LYS A 291 10.29 15.33 10.68
N VAL A 292 10.74 14.38 11.48
CA VAL A 292 11.47 14.60 12.73
C VAL A 292 12.74 13.75 12.78
N ASP A 293 13.67 14.12 13.67
CA ASP A 293 14.88 13.32 13.92
C ASP A 293 14.49 11.97 14.58
N ALA A 294 14.93 10.88 13.97
CA ALA A 294 14.61 9.53 14.39
C ALA A 294 15.14 9.19 15.79
N LEU A 295 16.37 9.60 16.12
CA LEU A 295 17.01 9.27 17.40
C LEU A 295 16.39 10.06 18.55
N VAL A 296 16.05 11.34 18.34
CA VAL A 296 15.33 12.16 19.32
C VAL A 296 13.95 11.55 19.57
N THR A 297 13.22 11.20 18.52
CA THR A 297 11.87 10.59 18.62
C THR A 297 11.89 9.27 19.40
N LEU A 298 12.87 8.40 19.13
CA LEU A 298 13.03 7.14 19.85
C LEU A 298 13.51 7.30 21.31
N LYS A 299 14.21 8.40 21.64
CA LYS A 299 14.59 8.76 23.02
C LYS A 299 13.44 9.33 23.82
N GLU A 300 12.56 10.13 23.21
CA GLU A 300 11.28 10.55 23.82
C GLU A 300 10.34 9.35 24.07
N GLY A 301 10.47 8.33 23.22
CA GLY A 301 9.78 7.06 23.32
C GLY A 301 8.52 7.02 22.47
N THR A 302 8.40 5.96 21.69
CA THR A 302 7.24 5.68 20.84
C THR A 302 6.43 4.54 21.43
N TYR A 303 5.11 4.61 21.31
CA TYR A 303 4.18 3.67 21.93
C TYR A 303 3.18 3.17 20.88
N ASN A 304 2.90 1.87 20.83
CA ASN A 304 1.82 1.31 20.02
C ASN A 304 0.80 0.56 20.89
N PHE A 305 -0.38 0.31 20.33
CA PHE A 305 -1.51 -0.28 21.05
C PHE A 305 -2.18 -1.35 20.21
N TRP A 306 -2.49 -2.47 20.85
CA TRP A 306 -3.19 -3.58 20.24
C TRP A 306 -4.32 -4.03 21.17
N VAL A 307 -5.53 -4.17 20.65
CA VAL A 307 -6.68 -4.67 21.40
C VAL A 307 -6.94 -6.11 20.98
N ASN A 308 -6.84 -7.05 21.92
CA ASN A 308 -7.32 -8.41 21.71
C ASN A 308 -8.76 -8.54 22.18
N THR A 309 -9.57 -9.25 21.40
CA THR A 309 -10.99 -9.49 21.70
C THR A 309 -11.22 -10.96 22.00
N TYR A 310 -11.89 -11.24 23.11
CA TYR A 310 -12.22 -12.59 23.55
C TYR A 310 -13.73 -12.71 23.75
N THR A 311 -14.30 -13.86 23.38
CA THR A 311 -15.70 -14.18 23.71
C THR A 311 -15.70 -15.08 24.94
N SER A 312 -16.43 -14.71 25.99
CA SER A 312 -16.60 -15.52 27.19
C SER A 312 -18.07 -15.75 27.48
N THR A 313 -18.46 -16.99 27.75
CA THR A 313 -19.83 -17.34 28.15
C THR A 313 -19.84 -17.69 29.63
N ILE A 314 -20.52 -16.87 30.43
CA ILE A 314 -20.68 -17.07 31.87
C ILE A 314 -22.19 -17.08 32.17
N ASN A 315 -22.68 -18.14 32.80
CA ASN A 315 -24.10 -18.30 33.15
C ASN A 315 -25.07 -18.10 31.95
N ASN A 316 -24.72 -18.65 30.78
CA ASN A 316 -25.41 -18.47 29.49
C ASN A 316 -25.46 -17.03 28.93
N VAL A 317 -24.78 -16.06 29.55
CA VAL A 317 -24.54 -14.74 28.97
C VAL A 317 -23.22 -14.77 28.22
N THR A 318 -23.26 -14.51 26.91
CA THR A 318 -22.08 -14.36 26.07
C THR A 318 -21.65 -12.91 26.05
N SER A 319 -20.44 -12.64 26.53
CA SER A 319 -19.87 -11.29 26.64
C SER A 319 -18.60 -11.17 25.81
N THR A 320 -18.46 -10.04 25.12
CA THR A 320 -17.23 -9.63 24.44
C THR A 320 -16.31 -8.94 25.46
N LEU A 321 -15.08 -9.45 25.60
CA LEU A 321 -14.04 -8.91 26.46
C LEU A 321 -12.94 -8.30 25.62
N TYR A 322 -12.38 -7.17 26.08
CA TYR A 322 -11.25 -6.49 25.43
C TYR A 322 -10.04 -6.45 26.37
N GLN A 323 -8.87 -6.79 25.84
CA GLN A 323 -7.56 -6.65 26.50
C GLN A 323 -6.75 -5.64 25.71
N LEU A 324 -6.22 -4.60 26.36
CA LEU A 324 -5.30 -3.66 25.73
C LEU A 324 -3.86 -4.08 26.02
N GLN A 325 -3.13 -4.46 24.99
CA GLN A 325 -1.68 -4.56 25.02
C GLN A 325 -1.10 -3.22 24.55
N ARG A 326 -0.09 -2.72 25.26
CA ARG A 326 0.69 -1.55 24.87
C ARG A 326 2.16 -1.96 24.78
N SER A 327 2.82 -1.64 23.67
CA SER A 327 4.28 -1.73 23.60
C SER A 327 4.90 -0.33 23.61
N ALA A 328 6.17 -0.25 24.00
CA ALA A 328 6.99 0.94 23.86
C ALA A 328 8.36 0.60 23.31
N SER A 329 8.78 1.39 22.33
CA SER A 329 10.13 1.40 21.77
C SER A 329 10.87 2.61 22.33
N LYS A 330 11.91 2.34 23.13
CA LYS A 330 12.74 3.36 23.78
C LYS A 330 14.23 3.09 23.56
N VAL A 331 15.01 4.15 23.42
CA VAL A 331 16.46 4.09 23.29
C VAL A 331 17.13 4.56 24.57
N ASP A 332 18.07 3.76 25.08
CA ASP A 332 18.85 4.10 26.26
C ASP A 332 19.95 5.15 25.97
N THR A 333 20.70 5.55 27.00
CA THR A 333 21.80 6.52 26.85
C THR A 333 23.01 5.98 26.08
N ALA A 334 23.08 4.67 25.80
CA ALA A 334 24.13 4.03 25.00
C ALA A 334 23.73 3.85 23.52
N GLY A 335 22.48 4.14 23.14
CA GLY A 335 21.98 3.96 21.77
C GLY A 335 21.31 2.60 21.53
N THR A 336 21.07 1.81 22.57
CA THR A 336 20.41 0.51 22.48
C THR A 336 18.90 0.70 22.50
N GLN A 337 18.18 0.20 21.49
CA GLN A 337 16.72 0.16 21.53
C GLN A 337 16.26 -1.04 22.36
N THR A 338 15.33 -0.79 23.29
CA THR A 338 14.66 -1.82 24.08
C THR A 338 13.15 -1.73 23.92
N SER A 339 12.55 -2.87 23.60
CA SER A 339 11.10 -3.02 23.39
C SER A 339 10.44 -3.59 24.65
N PHE A 340 9.53 -2.82 25.24
CA PHE A 340 8.77 -3.21 26.43
C PHE A 340 7.31 -3.47 26.07
N LYS A 341 6.66 -4.42 26.75
CA LYS A 341 5.19 -4.60 26.72
C LYS A 341 4.58 -4.50 28.11
N ASP A 342 3.35 -4.02 28.14
CA ASP A 342 2.52 -3.85 29.34
C ASP A 342 1.05 -4.19 28.95
N GLU A 343 0.33 -4.90 29.82
CA GLU A 343 -1.01 -5.42 29.51
C GLU A 343 -2.05 -4.87 30.50
N LYS A 344 -3.06 -4.16 29.97
CA LYS A 344 -4.19 -3.65 30.75
C LYS A 344 -5.44 -4.48 30.44
N TYR A 345 -5.80 -5.34 31.40
CA TYR A 345 -7.08 -6.05 31.42
C TYR A 345 -8.17 -5.18 32.05
N ILE A 346 -9.42 -5.35 31.61
CA ILE A 346 -10.59 -4.69 32.21
C ILE A 346 -11.01 -5.46 33.48
N PRO A 347 -11.34 -4.79 34.61
CA PRO A 347 -11.65 -5.48 35.88
C PRO A 347 -12.95 -6.31 35.81
N GLY A 348 -12.93 -7.54 36.36
CA GLY A 348 -14.15 -8.35 36.52
C GLY A 348 -13.96 -9.88 36.43
N GLN A 349 -12.78 -10.37 36.05
CA GLN A 349 -12.43 -11.79 36.00
C GLN A 349 -11.02 -12.02 36.56
N ASN A 350 -10.79 -13.17 37.21
CA ASN A 350 -9.48 -13.58 37.73
C ASN A 350 -8.54 -14.04 36.59
N ILE A 351 -8.03 -13.09 35.82
CA ILE A 351 -6.94 -13.28 34.87
C ILE A 351 -5.77 -12.43 35.36
N ASN A 352 -4.57 -13.02 35.44
CA ASN A 352 -3.40 -12.38 36.06
C ASN A 352 -2.94 -11.15 35.26
N ALA A 353 -3.41 -9.96 35.65
CA ALA A 353 -2.92 -8.70 35.09
C ALA A 353 -1.42 -8.53 35.42
N SER A 354 -0.58 -8.53 34.38
CA SER A 354 0.82 -8.14 34.53
C SER A 354 0.94 -6.62 34.61
N THR A 355 0.85 -6.06 35.82
CA THR A 355 1.09 -4.63 36.02
C THR A 355 2.58 -4.31 35.86
N GLY A 356 2.95 -3.63 34.78
CA GLY A 356 4.28 -3.03 34.60
C GLY A 356 5.04 -3.58 33.39
N TRP A 357 5.85 -2.69 32.80
CA TRP A 357 6.70 -2.97 31.65
C TRP A 357 7.58 -4.20 31.84
N ARG A 358 7.40 -5.18 30.95
CA ARG A 358 8.28 -6.35 30.82
C ARG A 358 9.06 -6.23 29.52
N PRO A 359 10.36 -6.60 29.48
CA PRO A 359 11.07 -6.79 28.23
C PRO A 359 10.29 -7.79 27.37
N TYR A 360 9.91 -7.39 26.17
CA TYR A 360 9.34 -8.31 25.21
C TYR A 360 10.47 -8.92 24.38
N ALA A 361 10.42 -10.22 24.17
CA ALA A 361 11.32 -10.93 23.26
C ALA A 361 10.46 -11.86 22.40
N SER A 362 10.15 -11.45 21.18
CA SER A 362 9.92 -12.42 20.12
C SER A 362 11.26 -13.09 19.80
N THR A 363 11.17 -14.34 19.36
CA THR A 363 12.28 -15.04 18.75
C THR A 363 11.78 -15.51 17.41
N ASP A 364 12.43 -15.10 16.34
CA ASP A 364 12.05 -15.47 14.98
C ASP A 364 13.16 -16.30 14.34
N LEU A 365 12.78 -17.14 13.38
CA LEU A 365 13.74 -17.86 12.54
C LEU A 365 14.00 -17.02 11.29
N VAL A 366 15.19 -16.44 11.22
CA VAL A 366 15.64 -15.60 10.09
C VAL A 366 16.46 -16.44 9.12
N LEU A 367 16.21 -16.29 7.81
CA LEU A 367 16.99 -16.96 6.78
C LEU A 367 18.33 -16.25 6.57
N VAL A 368 19.44 -16.96 6.81
CA VAL A 368 20.79 -16.47 6.54
C VAL A 368 21.50 -17.37 5.53
N ASN A 369 22.73 -17.00 5.15
CA ASN A 369 23.61 -17.88 4.38
C ASN A 369 24.00 -19.11 5.23
N GLY A 370 23.34 -20.25 4.99
CA GLY A 370 23.46 -21.46 5.80
C GLY A 370 22.14 -22.02 6.33
N GLY A 371 21.01 -21.31 6.16
CA GLY A 371 19.67 -21.78 6.56
C GLY A 371 19.01 -20.89 7.62
N TRP A 372 18.01 -21.45 8.31
CA TRP A 372 17.27 -20.77 9.37
C TRP A 372 18.12 -20.61 10.63
N GLN A 373 18.16 -19.40 11.18
CA GLN A 373 18.81 -19.11 12.46
C GLN A 373 17.86 -18.38 13.40
N SER A 374 17.91 -18.76 14.68
CA SER A 374 17.19 -18.08 15.75
C SER A 374 17.72 -16.66 15.93
N SER A 375 16.82 -15.68 15.90
CA SER A 375 17.06 -14.25 16.06
C SER A 375 16.15 -13.72 17.16
N ALA A 376 16.65 -12.80 17.99
CA ALA A 376 15.83 -12.07 18.94
C ALA A 376 15.64 -10.63 18.43
N ASP A 377 14.40 -10.20 18.29
CA ASP A 377 14.06 -8.95 17.56
C ASP A 377 14.03 -7.72 18.49
N ASN A 378 14.39 -7.89 19.77
CA ASN A 378 14.16 -6.91 20.82
C ASN A 378 15.39 -6.09 21.22
N ASN A 379 16.51 -6.25 20.50
CA ASN A 379 17.77 -5.57 20.77
C ASN A 379 18.37 -5.07 19.47
N CYS A 380 18.02 -3.85 19.10
CA CYS A 380 18.53 -3.18 17.91
C CYS A 380 19.65 -2.20 18.28
N THR A 381 20.76 -2.26 17.56
CA THR A 381 21.79 -1.23 17.56
C THR A 381 21.40 -0.14 16.56
N LEU A 382 21.59 1.11 16.97
CA LEU A 382 21.28 2.29 16.16
C LEU A 382 22.55 3.06 15.83
N GLU A 383 22.72 3.43 14.56
CA GLU A 383 23.83 4.30 14.13
C GLU A 383 23.55 5.78 14.48
N SER A 384 24.52 6.65 14.22
CA SER A 384 24.29 8.10 14.28
C SER A 384 23.25 8.53 13.22
N PRO A 385 22.40 9.54 13.50
CA PRO A 385 21.46 10.07 12.52
C PRO A 385 22.15 10.54 11.25
N LEU A 386 21.53 10.27 10.11
CA LEU A 386 21.93 10.78 8.81
C LEU A 386 21.55 12.26 8.68
N SER A 387 22.12 12.95 7.68
CA SER A 387 21.88 14.39 7.45
C SER A 387 20.43 14.75 7.14
N ASP A 388 19.58 13.77 6.82
CA ASP A 388 18.15 13.94 6.59
C ASP A 388 17.29 13.66 7.83
N GLY A 389 17.89 13.31 8.97
CA GLY A 389 17.21 12.94 10.23
C GLY A 389 16.74 11.49 10.32
N SER A 390 17.01 10.65 9.32
CA SER A 390 16.80 9.19 9.42
C SER A 390 17.93 8.51 10.18
N ILE A 391 17.76 7.24 10.53
CA ILE A 391 18.75 6.45 11.30
C ILE A 391 18.88 5.06 10.71
N ASN A 392 20.09 4.53 10.63
CA ASN A 392 20.29 3.12 10.30
C ASN A 392 20.19 2.26 11.56
N PHE A 393 19.65 1.06 11.42
CA PHE A 393 19.48 0.10 12.50
C PHE A 393 20.00 -1.28 12.10
N THR A 394 20.38 -2.08 13.09
CA THR A 394 20.61 -3.52 12.94
C THR A 394 20.01 -4.25 14.13
N CYS A 395 19.13 -5.22 13.89
CA CYS A 395 18.45 -6.02 14.91
C CYS A 395 18.79 -7.52 14.71
N GLY A 396 19.02 -8.21 15.82
CA GLY A 396 19.25 -9.67 15.80
C GLY A 396 20.42 -10.11 14.90
N VAL A 397 20.21 -11.16 14.10
CA VAL A 397 21.29 -11.82 13.32
C VAL A 397 21.52 -11.25 11.92
N ARG A 398 20.54 -10.54 11.33
CA ARG A 398 20.56 -10.09 9.93
C ARG A 398 19.60 -8.96 9.59
N GLU A 399 18.66 -8.61 10.48
CA GLU A 399 17.75 -7.50 10.17
C GLU A 399 18.54 -6.19 10.20
N ALA A 400 18.51 -5.42 9.12
CA ALA A 400 19.29 -4.20 9.01
C ALA A 400 18.68 -3.29 7.96
N GLY A 401 18.49 -2.02 8.31
CA GLY A 401 17.74 -1.09 7.49
C GLY A 401 17.91 0.37 7.89
N ASN A 402 17.06 1.21 7.32
CA ASN A 402 16.93 2.61 7.65
C ASN A 402 15.52 2.90 8.18
N ALA A 403 15.43 3.69 9.25
CA ALA A 403 14.19 4.14 9.86
C ALA A 403 14.10 5.67 9.81
N SER A 404 12.91 6.18 9.49
CA SER A 404 12.60 7.61 9.45
C SER A 404 11.24 7.86 10.09
N PHE A 405 11.06 9.03 10.70
CA PHE A 405 9.87 9.33 11.49
C PHE A 405 9.23 10.65 11.07
N SER A 406 7.90 10.69 11.13
CA SER A 406 7.13 11.92 11.01
C SER A 406 6.05 12.00 12.10
N VAL A 407 5.64 13.21 12.45
CA VAL A 407 4.64 13.45 13.51
C VAL A 407 3.45 14.23 13.00
N MET A 408 2.29 13.91 13.55
CA MET A 408 0.99 14.49 13.24
C MET A 408 0.31 14.93 14.57
N PRO A 409 -0.03 16.21 14.75
CA PRO A 409 -0.62 16.72 15.98
C PRO A 409 -2.10 16.32 16.11
N VAL A 410 -2.48 15.68 17.20
CA VAL A 410 -3.86 15.17 17.42
C VAL A 410 -4.61 15.85 18.57
N ASP A 411 -4.06 16.94 19.09
CA ASP A 411 -4.61 17.74 20.19
C ASP A 411 -6.12 18.02 20.05
N GLY A 412 -6.91 17.60 21.04
CA GLY A 412 -8.37 17.83 21.07
C GLY A 412 -9.20 16.99 20.09
N LEU A 413 -8.58 16.13 19.27
CA LEU A 413 -9.27 15.15 18.43
C LEU A 413 -9.76 13.97 19.27
N ASN A 414 -10.77 13.26 18.77
CA ASN A 414 -11.39 12.11 19.43
C ASN A 414 -10.49 10.87 19.34
N VAL A 415 -10.15 10.27 20.48
CA VAL A 415 -9.24 9.11 20.57
C VAL A 415 -9.74 7.93 19.73
N ALA A 416 -11.05 7.65 19.78
CA ALA A 416 -11.64 6.49 19.11
C ALA A 416 -11.60 6.57 17.58
N ASP A 417 -11.47 7.77 17.00
CA ASP A 417 -11.38 7.94 15.55
C ASP A 417 -9.98 7.58 15.01
N TYR A 418 -8.94 7.66 15.83
CA TYR A 418 -7.53 7.51 15.45
C TYR A 418 -6.87 6.24 16.00
N LEU A 419 -7.67 5.20 16.28
CA LEU A 419 -7.16 3.87 16.63
C LEU A 419 -6.59 3.16 15.40
N GLU A 420 -5.52 2.37 15.60
CA GLU A 420 -4.99 1.46 14.57
C GLU A 420 -5.95 0.32 14.23
N GLN A 421 -6.83 -0.04 15.18
CA GLN A 421 -7.91 -1.02 15.04
C GLN A 421 -9.27 -0.30 15.21
N PRO A 422 -9.88 0.27 14.15
CA PRO A 422 -11.17 0.98 14.23
C PRO A 422 -12.32 0.13 14.77
N GLU A 423 -12.26 -1.19 14.60
CA GLU A 423 -13.16 -2.19 15.18
C GLU A 423 -13.13 -2.20 16.71
N ALA A 424 -12.00 -1.83 17.33
CA ALA A 424 -11.84 -1.77 18.78
C ALA A 424 -12.39 -0.48 19.42
N LYS A 425 -12.99 0.43 18.64
CA LYS A 425 -13.56 1.71 19.13
C LYS A 425 -14.50 1.56 20.33
N ASP A 426 -15.25 0.46 20.39
CA ASP A 426 -16.25 0.21 21.44
C ASP A 426 -15.60 -0.15 22.80
N ALA A 427 -14.29 -0.41 22.82
CA ALA A 427 -13.49 -0.57 24.03
C ALA A 427 -13.00 0.77 24.64
N TYR A 428 -13.25 1.89 23.95
CA TYR A 428 -12.84 3.24 24.35
C TYR A 428 -14.04 4.11 24.72
N THR A 429 -13.82 5.02 25.67
CA THR A 429 -14.83 5.96 26.17
C THR A 429 -15.29 6.88 25.03
N PRO A 430 -16.59 6.90 24.66
CA PRO A 430 -17.09 7.71 23.56
C PRO A 430 -16.82 9.20 23.77
N GLY A 431 -16.19 9.84 22.79
CA GLY A 431 -15.88 11.27 22.82
C GLY A 431 -14.69 11.65 23.72
N ALA A 432 -13.92 10.69 24.23
CA ALA A 432 -12.64 10.97 24.85
C ALA A 432 -11.70 11.66 23.87
N LYS A 433 -10.95 12.66 24.34
CA LYS A 433 -10.09 13.51 23.51
C LYS A 433 -8.63 13.39 23.89
N PHE A 434 -7.76 13.53 22.90
CA PHE A 434 -6.34 13.74 23.12
C PHE A 434 -6.07 15.08 23.84
N SER A 435 -5.13 15.05 24.79
CA SER A 435 -4.62 16.20 25.53
C SER A 435 -3.70 17.06 24.65
N ALA A 436 -3.38 18.28 25.10
CA ALA A 436 -2.46 19.16 24.37
C ALA A 436 -1.01 18.61 24.37
N GLY A 437 -0.35 18.66 23.21
CA GLY A 437 0.95 18.04 22.95
C GLY A 437 0.88 16.57 22.48
N ALA A 438 -0.32 16.01 22.31
CA ALA A 438 -0.54 14.66 21.80
C ALA A 438 -0.19 14.57 20.30
N LYS A 439 0.59 13.55 19.93
CA LYS A 439 1.03 13.32 18.55
C LYS A 439 0.93 11.84 18.19
N ILE A 440 0.45 11.58 16.98
CA ILE A 440 0.75 10.34 16.28
C ILE A 440 2.17 10.46 15.69
N VAL A 441 2.93 9.38 15.80
CA VAL A 441 4.30 9.23 15.32
C VAL A 441 4.31 8.12 14.27
N LYS A 442 4.38 8.49 12.98
CA LYS A 442 4.48 7.53 11.87
C LYS A 442 5.95 7.15 11.68
N GLY A 443 6.29 5.91 11.99
CA GLY A 443 7.56 5.30 11.60
C GLY A 443 7.52 4.83 10.15
N THR A 444 8.64 4.89 9.45
CA THR A 444 8.83 4.32 8.11
C THR A 444 10.20 3.62 8.05
N PHE A 445 10.17 2.31 7.85
CA PHE A 445 11.31 1.41 7.90
C PHE A 445 11.59 0.82 6.52
N LYS A 446 12.86 0.64 6.15
CA LYS A 446 13.28 0.03 4.88
C LYS A 446 14.42 -0.95 5.12
N GLN A 447 14.24 -2.22 4.76
CA GLN A 447 15.31 -3.21 4.86
C GLN A 447 16.38 -2.99 3.78
N SER A 448 17.65 -3.16 4.17
CA SER A 448 18.83 -3.02 3.30
C SER A 448 19.01 -4.18 2.31
N ALA A 449 18.35 -5.31 2.58
CA ALA A 449 18.30 -6.53 1.79
C ALA A 449 16.92 -7.20 1.96
N ASP A 450 16.61 -8.20 1.13
CA ASP A 450 15.43 -9.04 1.34
C ASP A 450 15.58 -9.81 2.66
N PHE A 451 14.59 -9.67 3.54
CA PHE A 451 14.56 -10.24 4.88
C PHE A 451 13.44 -11.27 4.98
N TYR A 452 13.78 -12.53 5.28
CA TYR A 452 12.85 -13.64 5.36
C TYR A 452 12.79 -14.15 6.81
N ARG A 453 11.62 -14.08 7.43
CA ARG A 453 11.39 -14.55 8.82
C ARG A 453 10.29 -15.61 8.91
N ILE A 454 10.39 -16.52 9.86
CA ILE A 454 9.32 -17.42 10.31
C ILE A 454 9.12 -17.15 11.81
N GLY A 455 7.96 -16.64 12.19
CA GLY A 455 7.65 -16.34 13.58
C GLY A 455 7.64 -17.59 14.47
N VAL A 456 8.21 -17.51 15.68
CA VAL A 456 8.08 -18.57 16.70
C VAL A 456 6.97 -18.22 17.68
N TRP A 457 5.78 -18.74 17.40
CA TRP A 457 4.61 -18.52 18.25
C TRP A 457 4.67 -19.46 19.45
N GLN A 458 4.67 -18.89 20.67
CA GLN A 458 4.77 -19.64 21.93
C GLN A 458 3.42 -19.81 22.65
N ASP A 459 2.51 -18.84 22.52
CA ASP A 459 1.14 -18.97 23.01
C ASP A 459 0.25 -19.56 21.91
N CYS A 460 -0.03 -20.85 22.01
CA CYS A 460 -0.94 -21.51 21.07
C CYS A 460 -2.42 -21.27 21.42
N GLY A 461 -2.78 -20.71 22.57
CA GLY A 461 -4.17 -20.64 23.04
C GLY A 461 -4.75 -21.98 23.51
N GLY A 462 -3.91 -22.82 24.15
CA GLY A 462 -4.31 -24.11 24.74
C GLY A 462 -4.01 -25.38 23.92
N TRP A 463 -3.24 -25.26 22.84
CA TRP A 463 -2.92 -26.37 21.90
C TRP A 463 -1.43 -26.75 22.07
N SER A 464 -1.05 -27.99 21.78
CA SER A 464 0.37 -28.39 21.78
C SER A 464 1.02 -28.07 20.43
N GLY A 465 1.73 -26.95 20.32
CA GLY A 465 2.53 -26.61 19.14
C GLY A 465 3.64 -27.62 18.86
N VAL A 466 4.06 -27.73 17.60
CA VAL A 466 5.05 -28.72 17.15
C VAL A 466 6.47 -28.16 17.20
N ASN A 467 7.37 -28.91 17.84
CA ASN A 467 8.76 -28.51 18.10
C ASN A 467 8.87 -27.15 18.82
N GLY A 468 7.94 -26.88 19.75
CA GLY A 468 7.92 -25.64 20.53
C GLY A 468 7.43 -24.39 19.79
N ASN A 469 6.85 -24.55 18.59
CA ASN A 469 6.35 -23.43 17.78
C ASN A 469 4.94 -23.74 17.23
N CYS A 470 3.95 -22.89 17.57
CA CYS A 470 2.56 -23.00 17.11
C CYS A 470 2.38 -22.64 15.62
N ASN A 471 3.37 -21.98 14.98
CA ASN A 471 3.37 -21.65 13.56
C ASN A 471 3.62 -22.91 12.72
N ALA A 472 2.60 -23.76 12.57
CA ALA A 472 2.65 -24.95 11.74
C ALA A 472 1.29 -25.19 11.08
N VAL A 473 1.30 -25.51 9.78
CA VAL A 473 0.08 -25.74 9.01
C VAL A 473 -0.52 -27.11 9.39
N SER A 474 -1.76 -27.10 9.84
CA SER A 474 -2.49 -28.31 10.27
C SER A 474 -3.06 -29.08 9.08
N MET A 475 -3.09 -30.42 9.16
CA MET A 475 -3.81 -31.30 8.22
C MET A 475 -5.31 -31.36 8.49
N GLY A 476 -5.76 -30.91 9.66
CA GLY A 476 -7.14 -31.03 10.11
C GLY A 476 -7.29 -30.73 11.59
N TRP A 477 -8.52 -30.60 12.06
CA TRP A 477 -8.84 -30.31 13.44
C TRP A 477 -9.81 -31.34 14.01
N SER A 478 -9.42 -32.01 15.09
CA SER A 478 -10.35 -32.73 15.97
C SER A 478 -10.89 -31.73 17.00
N GLY A 479 -12.18 -31.79 17.29
CA GLY A 479 -12.86 -30.86 18.21
C GLY A 479 -12.17 -30.76 19.57
N GLN A 480 -12.25 -29.58 20.19
CA GLN A 480 -11.44 -29.15 21.35
C GLN A 480 -9.95 -28.97 21.04
N ASN A 481 -9.64 -28.05 20.13
CA ASN A 481 -8.31 -27.44 20.00
C ASN A 481 -7.14 -28.45 19.83
N GLN A 482 -7.34 -29.49 19.01
CA GLN A 482 -6.29 -30.46 18.68
C GLN A 482 -6.14 -30.65 17.17
N SER A 483 -4.90 -30.57 16.69
CA SER A 483 -4.54 -30.88 15.31
C SER A 483 -4.59 -32.39 15.08
N THR A 484 -5.13 -32.82 13.94
CA THR A 484 -5.05 -34.24 13.50
C THR A 484 -3.68 -34.59 12.89
N GLY A 485 -2.71 -33.68 12.96
CA GLY A 485 -1.35 -33.81 12.44
C GLY A 485 -0.96 -32.59 11.58
N TYR A 486 0.33 -32.45 11.28
CA TYR A 486 0.87 -31.29 10.57
C TYR A 486 1.30 -31.63 9.14
N ILE A 487 1.18 -30.65 8.23
CA ILE A 487 1.67 -30.76 6.85
C ILE A 487 3.19 -30.84 6.90
N ALA A 488 3.80 -31.86 6.28
CA ALA A 488 5.25 -32.10 6.35
C ALA A 488 6.02 -31.60 5.11
N THR A 489 5.33 -31.36 3.99
CA THR A 489 5.95 -30.99 2.71
C THR A 489 5.15 -29.92 1.96
N LEU A 490 5.84 -29.11 1.14
CA LEU A 490 5.18 -28.14 0.25
C LEU A 490 4.29 -28.84 -0.81
N ALA A 491 4.65 -30.05 -1.22
CA ALA A 491 3.83 -30.89 -2.10
C ALA A 491 2.47 -31.21 -1.46
N GLN A 492 2.44 -31.58 -0.16
CA GLN A 492 1.19 -31.80 0.58
C GLN A 492 0.39 -30.50 0.74
N LEU A 493 1.05 -29.37 1.05
CA LEU A 493 0.40 -28.06 1.14
C LEU A 493 -0.37 -27.71 -0.16
N LEU A 494 0.24 -27.96 -1.31
CA LEU A 494 -0.35 -27.72 -2.63
C LEU A 494 -1.58 -28.61 -2.93
N GLN A 495 -1.81 -29.69 -2.19
CA GLN A 495 -3.02 -30.52 -2.32
C GLN A 495 -4.18 -30.08 -1.41
N ILE A 496 -3.95 -29.15 -0.48
CA ILE A 496 -5.01 -28.69 0.43
C ILE A 496 -6.01 -27.82 -0.33
N THR A 497 -7.29 -28.19 -0.22
CA THR A 497 -8.43 -27.49 -0.83
C THR A 497 -9.34 -26.81 0.19
N ASP A 498 -9.14 -27.05 1.48
CA ASP A 498 -9.89 -26.38 2.55
C ASP A 498 -9.14 -25.12 3.01
N PRO A 499 -9.67 -23.91 2.76
CA PRO A 499 -9.03 -22.66 3.18
C PRO A 499 -8.88 -22.55 4.70
N ASN A 500 -9.70 -23.26 5.49
CA ASN A 500 -9.66 -23.24 6.95
C ASN A 500 -8.39 -23.90 7.54
N LEU A 501 -7.64 -24.64 6.72
CA LEU A 501 -6.37 -25.25 7.10
C LEU A 501 -5.16 -24.35 6.80
N ILE A 502 -5.29 -23.39 5.88
CA ILE A 502 -4.21 -22.47 5.48
C ILE A 502 -4.60 -21.01 5.81
N GLY A 503 -4.76 -20.74 7.11
CA GLY A 503 -5.01 -19.40 7.62
C GLY A 503 -3.77 -18.49 7.51
N ILE A 504 -3.94 -17.36 6.81
CA ILE A 504 -2.93 -16.30 6.63
C ILE A 504 -3.42 -14.94 7.19
N GLY A 505 -4.50 -14.97 7.96
CA GLY A 505 -5.14 -13.85 8.63
C GLY A 505 -5.01 -13.90 10.17
N SER A 506 -5.32 -12.79 10.85
CA SER A 506 -5.27 -12.69 12.32
C SER A 506 -6.56 -13.19 12.97
N SER A 507 -6.66 -13.02 14.29
CA SER A 507 -7.89 -13.24 15.07
C SER A 507 -9.07 -12.38 14.58
N PHE A 508 -8.79 -11.17 14.10
CA PHE A 508 -9.77 -10.21 13.58
C PHE A 508 -9.94 -10.33 12.06
N TYR A 509 -8.81 -10.44 11.36
CA TYR A 509 -8.76 -10.37 9.91
C TYR A 509 -8.69 -11.78 9.35
N ARG A 510 -9.83 -12.31 8.87
CA ARG A 510 -9.94 -13.72 8.44
C ARG A 510 -9.65 -13.86 6.96
N LEU A 511 -8.44 -14.34 6.64
CA LEU A 511 -7.97 -14.68 5.30
C LEU A 511 -7.34 -16.08 5.28
N GLY A 512 -7.68 -16.88 4.28
CA GLY A 512 -7.01 -18.14 3.97
C GLY A 512 -6.75 -18.26 2.46
N VAL A 513 -5.95 -19.25 2.07
CA VAL A 513 -5.50 -19.41 0.68
C VAL A 513 -5.52 -20.87 0.22
N VAL A 514 -5.90 -21.11 -1.03
CA VAL A 514 -5.90 -22.42 -1.71
C VAL A 514 -5.14 -22.31 -3.02
N PHE A 515 -4.35 -23.33 -3.36
CA PHE A 515 -3.44 -23.30 -4.50
C PHE A 515 -3.95 -24.12 -5.69
N SER A 516 -3.79 -23.58 -6.91
CA SER A 516 -4.07 -24.23 -8.19
C SER A 516 -2.90 -24.02 -9.16
N GLY A 517 -2.71 -24.87 -10.16
CA GLY A 517 -1.59 -24.79 -11.10
C GLY A 517 -1.24 -26.12 -11.74
N THR A 518 -0.41 -26.09 -12.78
CA THR A 518 -0.06 -27.25 -13.63
C THR A 518 1.02 -28.16 -13.05
N SER A 519 1.81 -27.68 -12.08
CA SER A 519 2.79 -28.51 -11.36
C SER A 519 2.66 -28.31 -9.86
N LYS A 520 1.93 -29.22 -9.19
CA LYS A 520 1.70 -29.19 -7.73
C LYS A 520 2.75 -30.00 -6.95
N THR A 521 4.02 -29.97 -7.39
CA THR A 521 5.06 -30.88 -6.86
C THR A 521 5.90 -30.28 -5.74
N GLY A 522 5.86 -28.96 -5.56
CA GLY A 522 6.66 -28.26 -4.54
C GLY A 522 8.13 -28.11 -4.94
N VAL A 523 8.44 -28.20 -6.23
CA VAL A 523 9.79 -28.14 -6.80
C VAL A 523 10.10 -26.73 -7.29
N VAL A 524 11.35 -26.28 -7.16
CA VAL A 524 11.80 -24.95 -7.62
C VAL A 524 11.45 -24.73 -9.09
N GLY A 525 10.72 -23.65 -9.37
CA GLY A 525 10.16 -23.34 -10.69
C GLY A 525 8.66 -23.65 -10.84
N ASP A 526 8.09 -24.49 -9.96
CA ASP A 526 6.63 -24.69 -9.90
C ASP A 526 5.91 -23.36 -9.60
N SER A 527 4.77 -23.14 -10.24
CA SER A 527 3.95 -21.94 -10.04
C SER A 527 2.48 -22.17 -10.37
N GLY A 528 1.63 -21.22 -9.98
CA GLY A 528 0.22 -21.21 -10.31
C GLY A 528 -0.56 -20.09 -9.61
N ALA A 529 -1.89 -20.23 -9.60
CA ALA A 529 -2.79 -19.23 -9.01
C ALA A 529 -3.16 -19.58 -7.56
N ALA A 530 -3.28 -18.55 -6.72
CA ALA A 530 -3.66 -18.60 -5.33
C ALA A 530 -5.04 -17.96 -5.15
N THR A 531 -6.04 -18.75 -4.78
CA THR A 531 -7.41 -18.28 -4.51
C THR A 531 -7.54 -17.97 -3.03
N PHE A 532 -8.00 -16.76 -2.70
CA PHE A 532 -8.15 -16.32 -1.31
C PHE A 532 -9.58 -16.46 -0.82
N TYR A 533 -9.74 -16.68 0.49
CA TYR A 533 -11.04 -16.89 1.13
C TYR A 533 -11.16 -16.07 2.40
N THR A 534 -12.36 -15.60 2.70
CA THR A 534 -12.72 -14.90 3.94
C THR A 534 -13.97 -15.52 4.58
N GLY A 535 -14.31 -15.05 5.79
CA GLY A 535 -15.42 -15.57 6.60
C GLY A 535 -15.82 -14.59 7.70
N ALA A 536 -16.93 -14.88 8.38
CA ALA A 536 -17.39 -14.06 9.50
C ALA A 536 -16.44 -14.16 10.72
N LEU A 537 -16.43 -13.13 11.56
CA LEU A 537 -15.70 -13.15 12.83
C LEU A 537 -16.11 -14.36 13.68
N GLY A 538 -15.12 -15.15 14.11
CA GLY A 538 -15.34 -16.40 14.86
C GLY A 538 -15.88 -17.59 14.04
N GLY A 539 -16.14 -17.43 12.74
CA GLY A 539 -16.63 -18.49 11.86
C GLY A 539 -15.58 -19.06 10.90
N ASN A 540 -16.00 -20.04 10.09
CA ASN A 540 -15.18 -20.63 9.03
C ASN A 540 -15.00 -19.69 7.84
N LEU A 541 -13.88 -19.84 7.14
CA LEU A 541 -13.61 -19.29 5.82
C LEU A 541 -14.47 -20.03 4.79
N THR A 542 -15.39 -19.32 4.14
CA THR A 542 -16.37 -19.90 3.21
C THR A 542 -16.57 -19.08 1.93
N THR A 543 -16.21 -17.79 1.94
CA THR A 543 -16.40 -16.87 0.81
C THR A 543 -15.11 -16.74 0.03
N ALA A 544 -15.08 -17.24 -1.21
CA ALA A 544 -13.97 -16.97 -2.13
C ALA A 544 -13.93 -15.48 -2.49
N LEU A 545 -12.73 -14.91 -2.51
CA LEU A 545 -12.48 -13.51 -2.88
C LEU A 545 -12.19 -13.41 -4.40
N PRO A 546 -12.65 -12.35 -5.08
CA PRO A 546 -12.69 -12.31 -6.55
C PRO A 546 -11.33 -12.16 -7.25
N ILE A 547 -10.31 -11.61 -6.58
CA ILE A 547 -8.98 -11.41 -7.15
C ILE A 547 -8.11 -12.61 -6.73
N SER A 548 -7.61 -13.38 -7.68
CA SER A 548 -6.59 -14.39 -7.39
C SER A 548 -5.21 -13.76 -7.36
N GLY A 549 -4.34 -14.25 -6.47
CA GLY A 549 -2.92 -13.95 -6.50
C GLY A 549 -2.13 -15.05 -7.22
N ALA A 550 -0.81 -14.96 -7.16
CA ALA A 550 0.10 -15.97 -7.68
C ALA A 550 0.86 -16.66 -6.54
N TRP A 551 1.26 -17.91 -6.78
CA TRP A 551 2.28 -18.59 -5.98
C TRP A 551 3.38 -19.14 -6.88
N LYS A 552 4.60 -19.24 -6.33
CA LYS A 552 5.75 -19.86 -7.00
C LYS A 552 6.73 -20.45 -6.00
N VAL A 553 7.36 -21.55 -6.37
CA VAL A 553 8.42 -22.18 -5.58
C VAL A 553 9.78 -21.65 -6.04
N VAL A 554 10.55 -21.12 -5.11
CA VAL A 554 11.88 -20.55 -5.33
C VAL A 554 12.92 -21.20 -4.43
N SER A 555 14.21 -21.06 -4.78
CA SER A 555 15.30 -21.36 -3.86
C SER A 555 15.92 -20.07 -3.35
N VAL A 556 16.01 -19.91 -2.02
CA VAL A 556 16.65 -18.77 -1.35
C VAL A 556 17.56 -19.33 -0.26
N GLY A 557 18.84 -18.98 -0.27
CA GLY A 557 19.81 -19.45 0.74
C GLY A 557 19.92 -20.98 0.86
N GLY A 558 19.58 -21.72 -0.21
CA GLY A 558 19.51 -23.19 -0.20
C GLY A 558 18.21 -23.77 0.39
N GLN A 559 17.30 -22.94 0.90
CA GLN A 559 15.96 -23.34 1.31
C GLN A 559 14.99 -23.27 0.12
N THR A 560 14.03 -24.19 0.08
CA THR A 560 12.92 -24.17 -0.89
C THR A 560 11.72 -23.47 -0.24
N LEU A 561 11.28 -22.36 -0.84
CA LEU A 561 10.16 -21.55 -0.33
C LEU A 561 9.03 -21.54 -1.35
N LEU A 562 7.80 -21.80 -0.91
CA LEU A 562 6.59 -21.53 -1.70
C LEU A 562 6.14 -20.11 -1.39
N MET A 563 6.49 -19.16 -2.25
CA MET A 563 6.12 -17.75 -2.16
C MET A 563 4.67 -17.58 -2.59
N VAL A 564 3.92 -16.72 -1.89
CA VAL A 564 2.54 -16.35 -2.24
C VAL A 564 2.43 -14.83 -2.23
N GLU A 565 1.92 -14.28 -3.32
CA GLU A 565 1.66 -12.85 -3.46
C GLU A 565 0.20 -12.56 -3.07
N ILE A 566 0.00 -11.74 -2.04
CA ILE A 566 -1.34 -11.32 -1.61
C ILE A 566 -1.76 -10.12 -2.48
N PRO A 567 -2.91 -10.16 -3.17
CA PRO A 567 -3.46 -9.00 -3.86
C PRO A 567 -3.56 -7.78 -2.93
N PRO A 568 -3.18 -6.56 -3.36
CA PRO A 568 -3.19 -5.37 -2.51
C PRO A 568 -4.51 -5.12 -1.77
N ALA A 569 -5.64 -5.46 -2.41
CA ALA A 569 -6.99 -5.37 -1.85
C ALA A 569 -7.19 -6.19 -0.56
N TYR A 570 -6.39 -7.23 -0.32
CA TYR A 570 -6.52 -8.11 0.85
C TYR A 570 -5.42 -7.91 1.89
N LYS A 571 -4.56 -6.89 1.73
CA LYS A 571 -3.51 -6.54 2.70
C LYS A 571 -4.07 -6.45 4.12
N TYR A 572 -5.16 -5.70 4.31
CA TYR A 572 -5.84 -5.53 5.58
C TYR A 572 -6.56 -6.79 6.10
N LEU A 573 -6.75 -7.83 5.27
CA LEU A 573 -7.34 -9.10 5.70
C LEU A 573 -6.27 -10.12 6.17
N SER A 574 -4.98 -9.86 5.92
CA SER A 574 -3.87 -10.71 6.35
C SER A 574 -3.44 -10.42 7.80
N SER A 575 -2.70 -11.33 8.44
CA SER A 575 -2.50 -11.28 9.89
C SER A 575 -1.61 -10.16 10.42
N GLU A 576 -0.72 -9.60 9.61
CA GLU A 576 0.56 -9.11 10.13
C GLU A 576 0.84 -7.63 9.87
N SER A 577 1.44 -7.02 10.89
CA SER A 577 1.38 -5.60 11.22
C SER A 577 2.35 -4.70 10.44
N MET A 578 3.11 -5.24 9.50
CA MET A 578 4.26 -4.55 8.89
C MET A 578 4.10 -4.32 7.38
N GLY A 579 3.03 -4.87 6.78
CA GLY A 579 2.61 -4.48 5.44
C GLY A 579 3.39 -5.10 4.28
N SER A 580 4.18 -6.15 4.53
CA SER A 580 4.63 -7.06 3.49
C SER A 580 3.46 -7.56 2.64
N ARG A 581 3.67 -7.59 1.32
CA ARG A 581 2.72 -8.11 0.32
C ARG A 581 3.04 -9.56 -0.09
N THR A 582 4.05 -10.18 0.52
CA THR A 582 4.56 -11.48 0.12
C THR A 582 4.86 -12.35 1.34
N LEU A 583 4.00 -13.34 1.56
CA LEU A 583 4.24 -14.42 2.51
C LEU A 583 4.90 -15.61 1.80
N PHE A 584 5.42 -16.55 2.57
CA PHE A 584 5.87 -17.83 2.06
C PHE A 584 5.54 -18.99 2.99
N PHE A 585 5.65 -20.20 2.46
CA PHE A 585 5.65 -21.44 3.22
C PHE A 585 6.98 -22.17 3.03
N ALA A 586 7.54 -22.69 4.11
CA ALA A 586 8.80 -23.42 4.11
C ALA A 586 8.69 -24.65 5.03
N VAL A 587 9.48 -25.69 4.76
CA VAL A 587 9.63 -26.83 5.67
C VAL A 587 10.70 -26.50 6.71
N GLU A 588 10.32 -26.50 7.98
CA GLU A 588 11.19 -26.23 9.13
C GLU A 588 10.95 -27.33 10.17
N ASN A 589 12.02 -27.99 10.63
CA ASN A 589 11.95 -29.13 11.54
C ASN A 589 10.88 -30.19 11.17
N GLY A 590 10.74 -30.49 9.87
CA GLY A 590 9.86 -31.52 9.35
C GLY A 590 8.38 -31.13 9.20
N VAL A 591 8.02 -29.86 9.45
CA VAL A 591 6.66 -29.34 9.24
C VAL A 591 6.66 -28.08 8.38
N VAL A 592 5.57 -27.83 7.67
CA VAL A 592 5.37 -26.60 6.90
C VAL A 592 4.95 -25.49 7.85
N ARG A 593 5.70 -24.38 7.82
CA ARG A 593 5.46 -23.16 8.59
C ARG A 593 5.21 -21.99 7.65
N ARG A 594 4.47 -20.98 8.13
CA ARG A 594 4.28 -19.70 7.45
C ARG A 594 5.44 -18.76 7.78
N GLY A 595 5.94 -18.04 6.80
CA GLY A 595 6.90 -16.96 6.98
C GLY A 595 6.59 -15.75 6.11
N GLU A 596 7.38 -14.70 6.28
CA GLU A 596 7.17 -13.40 5.67
C GLU A 596 8.44 -12.89 4.99
N LEU A 597 8.28 -12.27 3.82
CA LEU A 597 9.35 -11.56 3.13
C LEU A 597 9.12 -10.04 3.26
N THR A 598 9.98 -9.34 4.00
CA THR A 598 10.15 -7.90 3.81
C THR A 598 11.17 -7.68 2.71
N ARG A 599 10.73 -7.11 1.59
CA ARG A 599 11.59 -6.85 0.42
C ARG A 599 12.55 -5.70 0.69
N LYS A 600 13.75 -5.80 0.10
CA LYS A 600 14.71 -4.70 0.07
C LYS A 600 14.07 -3.38 -0.39
N ASP A 601 14.45 -2.27 0.25
CA ASP A 601 14.06 -0.89 -0.05
C ASP A 601 12.53 -0.60 0.01
N SER A 602 11.70 -1.61 0.32
CA SER A 602 10.25 -1.46 0.43
C SER A 602 9.91 -0.81 1.77
N PRO A 603 9.17 0.31 1.78
CA PRO A 603 8.84 1.01 3.01
C PRO A 603 7.70 0.30 3.75
N GLU A 604 7.99 -0.13 4.97
CA GLU A 604 7.01 -0.57 5.96
C GLU A 604 6.69 0.61 6.88
N THR A 605 5.42 0.81 7.25
CA THR A 605 5.00 1.98 8.04
C THR A 605 4.21 1.56 9.26
N GLU A 606 4.61 2.06 10.43
CA GLU A 606 3.95 1.78 11.71
C GLU A 606 3.39 3.05 12.33
N MET A 607 2.19 2.95 12.90
CA MET A 607 1.49 4.07 13.53
C MET A 607 1.68 3.99 15.05
N ASN A 608 2.63 4.78 15.55
CA ASN A 608 2.91 4.92 16.96
C ASN A 608 2.30 6.22 17.51
N TYR A 609 2.38 6.40 18.83
CA TYR A 609 1.90 7.56 19.56
C TYR A 609 3.04 8.08 20.45
N ASN A 610 3.06 9.38 20.74
CA ASN A 610 3.94 9.93 21.77
C ASN A 610 3.40 9.63 23.19
N SER A 611 4.19 9.92 24.22
CA SER A 611 3.84 9.62 25.61
C SER A 611 2.52 10.24 26.09
N ILE A 612 2.16 11.43 25.59
CA ILE A 612 0.90 12.12 25.91
C ILE A 612 -0.27 11.38 25.28
N ALA A 613 -0.25 11.19 23.95
CA ALA A 613 -1.30 10.47 23.23
C ALA A 613 -1.48 9.03 23.75
N ALA A 614 -0.38 8.36 24.09
CA ALA A 614 -0.41 7.03 24.69
C ALA A 614 -1.08 7.01 26.07
N GLN A 615 -0.89 8.04 26.89
CA GLN A 615 -1.58 8.15 28.18
C GLN A 615 -3.07 8.45 28.00
N ASP A 616 -3.43 9.29 27.02
CA ASP A 616 -4.84 9.56 26.68
C ASP A 616 -5.56 8.28 26.21
N MET A 617 -4.92 7.48 25.35
CA MET A 617 -5.45 6.16 24.93
C MET A 617 -5.65 5.21 26.11
N LEU A 618 -4.68 5.12 27.03
CA LEU A 618 -4.83 4.31 28.25
C LEU A 618 -5.97 4.79 29.17
N ASN A 619 -6.17 6.11 29.26
CA ASN A 619 -7.20 6.72 30.07
C ASN A 619 -8.59 6.54 29.43
N ALA A 620 -8.66 6.59 28.09
CA ALA A 620 -9.89 6.38 27.32
C ALA A 620 -10.31 4.91 27.26
N PHE A 621 -9.38 3.94 27.33
CA PHE A 621 -9.68 2.50 27.36
C PHE A 621 -10.36 2.09 28.68
N VAL A 622 -11.70 2.16 28.68
CA VAL A 622 -12.57 1.83 29.81
C VAL A 622 -13.93 1.33 29.32
N VAL A 623 -14.10 0.00 29.33
CA VAL A 623 -15.40 -0.72 29.37
C VAL A 623 -16.37 -0.49 28.21
N ALA A 624 -16.46 -1.48 27.32
CA ALA A 624 -17.70 -1.72 26.56
C ALA A 624 -18.82 -2.16 27.52
N LYS A 625 -20.05 -1.72 27.27
CA LYS A 625 -21.24 -2.02 28.08
C LYS A 625 -21.36 -3.52 28.37
N ALA A 626 -21.72 -3.88 29.61
CA ALA A 626 -22.49 -5.08 29.82
C ALA A 626 -23.79 -4.96 29.01
N ALA A 627 -24.06 -5.92 28.12
CA ALA A 627 -25.35 -6.00 27.45
C ALA A 627 -26.45 -6.25 28.51
N PRO A 628 -27.60 -5.55 28.44
CA PRO A 628 -28.75 -5.85 29.29
C PRO A 628 -29.42 -7.19 28.90
#